data_AF-A0A7X7C8T8-F1
#
_entry.id   AF-A0A7X7C8T8-F1
#
_cell.length_a   1.000
_cell.length_b   1.000
_cell.length_c   1.000
_cell.angle_alpha   90.00
_cell.angle_beta   90.00
_cell.angle_gamma   90.00
#
_symmetry.space_group_name_H-M   'P 1'
#
loop_
_entity.id
_entity.type
_entity.pdbx_description
1 polymer ?
#
loop_
_entity_poly.entity_id
_entity_poly.type
_entity_poly.pdbx_seq_one_letter_code
_entity_poly.pdbx_strand_id
1 'polypeptide(L)' 'MSAKKSFEESMADLEKIVRKLEAGDISLDDSLSEFEKGVSLLRDCEKKLDEAKGKVEQLINDASGGIRSVSFEIKE' A
#
# COMPACT_ATOMS: atom_id res chain seq x y z
N MET A 1 16.52 0.36 -12.88
CA MET A 1 15.28 -0.41 -12.66
C MET A 1 14.99 -0.36 -11.16
N SER A 2 14.11 0.54 -10.70
CA SER A 2 13.75 0.61 -9.28
C SER A 2 12.75 -0.51 -9.01
N ALA A 3 13.17 -1.58 -8.35
CA ALA A 3 12.27 -2.67 -7.97
C ALA A 3 11.32 -2.13 -6.88
N LYS A 4 10.05 -1.93 -7.24
CA LYS A 4 9.00 -1.58 -6.27
C LYS A 4 8.89 -2.75 -5.29
N LYS A 5 9.16 -2.51 -4.00
CA LYS A 5 9.07 -3.54 -2.94
C LYS A 5 7.72 -4.25 -2.98
N SER A 6 7.70 -5.54 -2.63
CA SER A 6 6.46 -6.33 -2.46
C SER A 6 5.61 -5.78 -1.30
N PHE A 7 4.37 -6.26 -1.16
CA PHE A 7 3.53 -5.87 -0.01
C PHE A 7 4.14 -6.39 1.29
N GLU A 8 4.58 -7.65 1.29
CA GLU A 8 5.18 -8.35 2.42
C GLU A 8 6.47 -7.66 2.87
N GLU A 9 7.30 -7.22 1.92
CA GLU A 9 8.51 -6.45 2.23
C GLU A 9 8.18 -5.09 2.87
N SER A 10 7.19 -4.37 2.34
CA SER A 10 6.72 -3.11 2.93
C SER A 10 6.15 -3.30 4.35
N MET A 11 5.41 -4.39 4.57
CA MET A 11 4.87 -4.73 5.89
C MET A 11 5.97 -5.08 6.89
N ALA A 12 6.95 -5.89 6.48
CA ALA A 12 8.10 -6.23 7.31
C ALA A 12 8.93 -4.99 7.71
N ASP A 13 9.03 -3.99 6.84
CA ASP A 13 9.69 -2.74 7.17
C ASP A 13 8.88 -1.87 8.14
N LEU A 14 7.55 -1.84 7.98
CA LEU A 14 6.65 -1.16 8.92
C LEU A 14 6.74 -1.78 10.32
N GLU A 15 6.77 -3.11 10.44
CA GLU A 15 6.95 -3.81 11.72
C GLU A 15 8.28 -3.45 12.38
N LYS A 16 9.37 -3.32 11.62
CA LYS A 16 10.66 -2.89 12.17
C LYS A 16 10.60 -1.47 12.73
N ILE A 17 9.92 -0.56 12.03
CA ILE A 17 9.73 0.82 12.49
C ILE A 17 8.95 0.83 13.80
N VAL A 18 7.84 0.10 13.87
CA VAL A 18 7.03 0.00 15.11
C VAL A 18 7.88 -0.52 16.26
N ARG A 19 8.64 -1.61 16.07
CA ARG A 19 9.52 -2.17 17.11
C ARG A 19 10.57 -1.17 17.61
N LYS A 20 11.14 -0.35 16.72
CA LYS A 20 12.09 0.70 17.11
C LYS A 20 11.43 1.81 17.92
N LEU A 21 10.24 2.25 17.51
CA LEU A 21 9.48 3.27 18.23
C LEU A 21 9.06 2.76 19.62
N GLU A 22 8.68 1.49 19.73
CA GLU A 22 8.30 0.84 20.99
C GLU A 22 9.49 0.59 21.93
N ALA A 23 10.70 0.38 21.38
CA ALA A 23 11.91 0.18 22.18
C ALA A 23 12.28 1.42 23.00
N GLY A 24 11.97 2.62 22.51
CA GLY A 24 12.16 3.88 23.23
C GLY A 24 13.62 4.27 23.46
N ASP A 25 14.57 3.64 22.76
CA ASP A 25 16.01 3.87 22.85
C ASP A 25 16.53 4.86 21.78
N ILE A 26 15.62 5.50 21.05
CA ILE A 26 15.92 6.46 19.99
C ILE A 26 15.63 7.91 20.42
N SER A 27 16.30 8.86 19.77
CA SER A 27 16.07 10.29 20.04
C SER A 27 14.67 10.74 19.57
N LEU A 28 14.22 11.91 20.02
CA LEU A 28 12.95 12.49 19.56
C LEU A 28 12.96 12.75 18.05
N ASP A 29 14.05 13.31 17.52
CA ASP A 29 14.19 13.60 16.09
C ASP A 29 14.18 12.30 15.27
N ASP A 30 14.86 11.25 15.74
CA ASP A 30 14.83 9.94 15.09
C ASP A 30 13.44 9.31 15.17
N SER A 31 12.74 9.47 16.29
CA SER A 31 11.36 8.97 16.46
C SER A 31 10.40 9.62 15.46
N LEU A 32 10.53 10.93 15.25
CA LEU A 32 9.75 11.65 14.24
C LEU A 32 10.08 11.16 12.84
N SER A 33 11.36 10.95 12.52
CA SER A 33 11.79 10.43 11.22
C SER A 33 11.25 9.00 10.95
N GLU A 34 11.36 8.10 11.92
CA GLU A 34 10.84 6.74 11.79
C GLU A 34 9.31 6.74 11.70
N PHE A 35 8.62 7.62 12.43
CA PHE A 35 7.18 7.78 12.32
C PHE A 35 6.74 8.23 10.92
N GLU A 36 7.38 9.26 10.36
CA GLU A 36 7.09 9.74 8.99
C GLU A 36 7.29 8.63 7.95
N LYS A 37 8.39 7.86 8.06
CA LYS A 37 8.63 6.69 7.21
C LYS A 37 7.54 5.64 7.37
N GLY A 38 7.10 5.37 8.60
CA GLY A 38 6.02 4.44 8.89
C GLY A 38 4.71 4.86 8.23
N VAL A 39 4.34 6.14 8.32
CA VAL A 39 3.15 6.69 7.67
C VAL A 39 3.23 6.56 6.14
N SER A 40 4.40 6.84 5.55
CA SER A 40 4.58 6.66 4.10
C SER A 40 4.42 5.20 3.68
N LEU A 41 5.03 4.27 4.42
CA LEU A 41 4.92 2.83 4.14
C LEU A 41 3.48 2.32 4.28
N LEU A 42 2.76 2.79 5.31
CA LEU A 42 1.36 2.45 5.51
C LEU A 42 0.51 2.85 4.29
N ARG A 43 0.67 4.09 3.81
CA ARG A 43 -0.06 4.57 2.61
C ARG A 43 0.26 3.74 1.37
N ASP A 44 1.51 3.34 1.20
CA ASP A 44 1.90 2.46 0.09
C ASP A 44 1.28 1.07 0.20
N CYS A 45 1.18 0.52 1.41
CA CYS A 45 0.50 -0.74 1.67
C CYS A 45 -1.00 -0.65 1.37
N GLU A 46 -1.68 0.39 1.85
CA GLU A 46 -3.10 0.64 1.57
C GLU A 46 -3.36 0.71 0.06
N LYS A 47 -2.54 1.47 -0.67
CA LYS A 47 -2.65 1.58 -2.12
C LYS A 47 -2.51 0.22 -2.83
N LYS A 48 -1.54 -0.61 -2.42
CA LYS A 48 -1.38 -1.96 -2.99
C LYS A 48 -2.59 -2.85 -2.70
N LEU A 49 -3.16 -2.75 -1.51
CA LEU A 49 -4.37 -3.50 -1.15
C LEU A 49 -5.56 -3.06 -1.98
N ASP A 50 -5.75 -1.77 -2.20
CA ASP A 50 -6.85 -1.27 -3.01
C ASP A 50 -6.70 -1.64 -4.49
N GLU A 51 -5.47 -1.58 -5.04
CA GLU A 51 -5.17 -2.12 -6.37
C GLU A 51 -5.50 -3.62 -6.48
N ALA A 52 -5.20 -4.40 -5.44
CA ALA A 52 -5.51 -5.83 -5.39
C ALA A 52 -7.02 -6.10 -5.31
N LYS A 53 -7.75 -5.36 -4.45
CA LYS A 53 -9.21 -5.44 -4.33
C LYS A 53 -9.89 -5.15 -5.67
N GLY A 54 -9.51 -4.06 -6.34
CA GLY A 54 -10.09 -3.69 -7.64
C GLY A 54 -9.87 -4.77 -8.71
N LYS A 55 -8.71 -5.43 -8.71
CA LYS A 55 -8.45 -6.58 -9.61
C LYS A 55 -9.36 -7.77 -9.29
N VAL A 56 -9.55 -8.09 -8.01
CA VAL A 56 -10.44 -9.18 -7.58
C VAL A 56 -11.88 -8.88 -7.99
N GLU A 57 -12.36 -7.66 -7.76
CA GLU A 57 -13.71 -7.23 -8.15
C GLU A 57 -13.92 -7.33 -9.67
N GLN A 58 -12.93 -6.90 -10.47
CA GLN A 58 -12.98 -7.04 -11.93
C GLN A 58 -13.08 -8.50 -12.37
N LEU A 59 -12.30 -9.40 -11.75
CA LEU A 59 -12.32 -10.83 -12.07
C LEU A 59 -13.66 -11.49 -11.69
N ILE A 60 -14.27 -11.11 -10.56
CA ILE A 60 -15.58 -11.61 -10.13
C ILE A 60 -16.68 -11.12 -11.09
N ASN A 61 -16.64 -9.85 -11.49
CA ASN A 61 -17.60 -9.28 -12.43
C ASN A 61 -17.50 -9.94 -13.82
N ASP A 62 -16.29 -10.29 -14.26
CA ASP A 62 -16.05 -11.01 -15.52
C ASP A 62 -16.54 -12.45 -15.47
N ALA A 63 -16.26 -13.16 -14.39
CA ALA A 63 -16.67 -14.55 -14.20
C ALA A 63 -18.19 -14.71 -14.06
N SER A 64 -18.89 -13.67 -13.61
CA SER A 64 -20.36 -13.66 -13.45
C SER A 64 -21.12 -13.15 -14.69
N GLY A 65 -20.44 -12.79 -15.78
CA GLY A 65 -21.07 -12.33 -17.01
C GLY A 65 -21.80 -10.98 -16.89
N GLY A 66 -21.52 -10.21 -15.83
CA GLY A 66 -22.13 -8.91 -15.57
C GLY A 66 -21.71 -7.86 -16.60
N ILE A 67 -22.69 -7.16 -17.16
CA ILE A 67 -22.51 -6.12 -18.19
C ILE A 67 -21.49 -5.08 -17.71
N ARG A 68 -20.33 -5.01 -18.37
CA ARG A 68 -19.40 -3.89 -18.25
C ARG A 68 -19.94 -2.69 -19.03
N SER A 69 -20.56 -1.73 -18.35
CA SER A 69 -20.65 -0.36 -18.88
C SER A 69 -19.28 0.29 -18.69
N VAL A 70 -18.40 0.17 -19.69
CA VAL A 70 -17.25 1.08 -19.80
C VAL A 70 -17.76 2.37 -20.41
N SER A 71 -17.93 3.39 -19.57
CA SER A 71 -17.99 4.77 -20.04
C SER A 71 -16.64 5.09 -20.68
N PHE A 72 -16.61 5.06 -22.00
CA PHE A 72 -15.45 5.44 -22.79
C PHE A 72 -15.34 6.96 -22.75
N GLU A 73 -14.47 7.51 -21.90
CA GLU A 73 -14.11 8.93 -21.99
C GLU A 73 -13.26 9.12 -23.25
N ILE A 74 -13.86 9.75 -24.25
CA ILE A 74 -13.15 10.26 -25.41
C ILE A 74 -12.19 11.35 -24.89
N LYS A 75 -10.89 11.08 -24.92
CA LYS A 75 -9.88 12.14 -24.80
C LYS A 75 -9.88 12.96 -26.08
N GLU A 76 -10.30 14.22 -25.99
CA GLU A 76 -9.83 15.27 -26.89
C GLU A 76 -8.48 15.82 -26.41
#